data_AF-A0A2G2Z8T5-F1
#
_entry.id   AF-A0A2G2Z8T5-F1
#
_cell.length_a   1.000
_cell.length_b   1.000
_cell.length_c   1.000
_cell.angle_alpha   90.00
_cell.angle_beta   90.00
_cell.angle_gamma   90.00
#
_symmetry.space_group_name_H-M   'P 1'
#
loop_
_entity.id
_entity.type
_entity.pdbx_description
1 polymer ?
#
loop_
_entity_poly.entity_id
_entity_poly.type
_entity_poly.pdbx_seq_one_letter_code
_entity_poly.pdbx_strand_id
1 'polypeptide(L)' 'MVDDGLRVDQKMMVVVISVCAKLEDLRLGQKLHEYVWSYKLNFDMFLGNALMDMYLKCGEPDVSLS' A
#
# COMPACT_ATOMS: atom_id res chain seq x y z
N MET A 1 1.98 -30.10 -5.79
CA MET A 1 2.55 -29.75 -4.48
C MET A 1 2.44 -28.25 -4.38
N VAL A 2 1.54 -27.79 -3.49
CA VAL A 2 1.25 -26.40 -3.10
C VAL A 2 1.64 -25.30 -4.10
N ASP A 3 0.66 -24.90 -4.92
CA ASP A 3 0.53 -23.50 -5.37
C ASP A 3 0.24 -22.64 -4.13
N ASP A 4 1.24 -22.45 -3.26
CA ASP A 4 1.25 -21.36 -2.29
C ASP A 4 1.66 -20.10 -3.07
N GLY A 5 0.79 -19.70 -4.01
CA GLY A 5 0.87 -18.40 -4.64
C GLY A 5 0.96 -17.38 -3.51
N LEU A 6 2.10 -16.68 -3.45
CA LEU A 6 2.49 -15.78 -2.37
C LEU A 6 1.28 -14.95 -1.92
N ARG A 7 0.59 -15.40 -0.87
CA ARG A 7 -0.57 -14.71 -0.36
C ARG A 7 0.00 -13.45 0.28
N VAL A 8 -0.14 -12.32 -0.41
CA VAL A 8 0.42 -11.06 0.04
C VAL A 8 -0.24 -10.74 1.38
N ASP A 9 0.50 -11.03 2.44
CA ASP A 9 0.05 -10.79 3.79
C ASP A 9 0.06 -9.28 4.05
N GLN A 10 -0.81 -8.82 4.94
CA GLN A 10 -1.00 -7.40 5.21
C GLN A 10 0.32 -6.70 5.59
N LYS A 11 1.19 -7.41 6.33
CA LYS A 11 2.53 -6.93 6.70
C LYS A 11 3.44 -6.76 5.49
N MET A 12 3.36 -7.65 4.52
CA MET A 12 4.14 -7.54 3.29
C MET A 12 3.71 -6.30 2.50
N MET A 13 2.41 -6.03 2.46
CA MET A 13 1.88 -4.82 1.81
C MET A 13 2.39 -3.53 2.47
N VAL A 14 2.42 -3.47 3.80
CA VAL A 14 3.02 -2.32 4.54
C VAL A 14 4.47 -2.08 4.12
N VAL A 15 5.27 -3.14 3.99
CA VAL A 15 6.67 -3.04 3.56
C VAL A 15 6.75 -2.52 2.13
N VAL A 16 5.96 -3.08 1.21
CA VAL A 16 5.94 -2.67 -0.20
C VAL A 16 5.55 -1.20 -0.34
N ILE A 17 4.49 -0.77 0.34
CA ILE A 17 4.04 0.63 0.33
C ILE A 17 5.12 1.55 0.91
N SER A 18 5.78 1.15 2.00
CA SER A 18 6.88 1.93 2.60
C SER A 18 8.08 2.08 1.67
N VAL A 19 8.37 1.06 0.85
CA VAL A 19 9.41 1.15 -0.20
C VAL A 19 8.97 2.09 -1.31
N CYS A 20 7.71 2.02 -1.75
CA CYS A 20 7.18 2.95 -2.75
C CYS A 20 7.21 4.41 -2.27
N ALA A 21 6.91 4.63 -0.99
CA ALA A 21 7.04 5.93 -0.34
C ALA A 21 8.48 6.47 -0.43
N LYS A 22 9.50 5.62 -0.31
CA LYS A 22 10.92 6.01 -0.45
C LYS A 22 11.34 6.23 -1.91
N LEU A 23 10.66 5.59 -2.84
CA LEU A 23 10.88 5.79 -4.28
C LEU A 23 10.12 7.01 -4.81
N GLU A 24 9.25 7.61 -3.99
CA GLU A 24 8.37 8.75 -4.35
C GLU A 24 7.56 8.46 -5.63
N ASP A 25 7.24 7.19 -5.88
CA ASP A 25 6.49 6.75 -7.06
C ASP A 25 4.99 6.68 -6.77
N LEU A 26 4.31 7.80 -7.03
CA LEU A 26 2.87 7.94 -6.84
C LEU A 26 2.07 6.92 -7.65
N ARG A 27 2.50 6.61 -8.88
CA ARG A 27 1.74 5.72 -9.78
C ARG A 27 1.76 4.29 -9.24
N LEU A 28 2.90 3.86 -8.69
CA LEU A 28 3.01 2.57 -8.03
C LEU A 28 2.20 2.56 -6.73
N GLY A 29 2.27 3.64 -5.95
CA GLY A 29 1.49 3.81 -4.73
C GLY A 29 -0.03 3.70 -4.93
N GLN A 30 -0.57 4.36 -5.96
CA GLN A 30 -1.99 4.28 -6.31
C GLN A 30 -2.42 2.86 -6.69
N LYS A 31 -1.61 2.14 -7.48
CA LYS A 31 -1.89 0.74 -7.82
C LYS A 31 -1.92 -0.16 -6.59
N LEU A 32 -1.02 0.08 -5.64
CA LEU A 32 -0.99 -0.67 -4.38
C LEU A 32 -2.20 -0.34 -3.50
N HIS A 33 -2.63 0.92 -3.47
CA HIS A 33 -3.86 1.32 -2.79
C HIS A 33 -5.09 0.60 -3.41
N GLU A 34 -5.24 0.62 -4.73
CA GLU A 34 -6.31 -0.11 -5.42
C GLU A 34 -6.23 -1.63 -5.14
N TYR A 35 -5.02 -2.18 -5.07
CA TYR A 35 -4.81 -3.59 -4.73
C TYR A 35 -5.26 -3.89 -3.28
N VAL A 36 -4.90 -3.04 -2.31
CA VAL A 36 -5.35 -3.18 -0.92
C VAL A 36 -6.87 -3.23 -0.84
N TRP A 37 -7.54 -2.32 -1.55
CA TRP A 37 -8.98 -2.24 -1.60
C TRP A 37 -9.62 -3.44 -2.30
N SER A 38 -9.10 -3.83 -3.46
CA SER A 38 -9.65 -4.91 -4.29
C SER A 38 -9.55 -6.27 -3.63
N TYR A 39 -8.49 -6.53 -2.88
CA TYR A 39 -8.25 -7.81 -2.23
C TYR A 39 -8.81 -7.88 -0.80
N LYS A 40 -9.58 -6.86 -0.37
CA LYS A 40 -10.14 -6.72 0.98
C LYS A 40 -9.09 -7.02 2.05
N LEU A 41 -7.86 -6.53 1.86
CA LEU A 41 -6.84 -6.62 2.89
C LEU A 41 -7.35 -5.87 4.12
N ASN A 42 -7.11 -6.43 5.30
CA ASN A 42 -7.55 -5.80 6.53
C ASN A 42 -6.87 -4.44 6.65
N PHE A 43 -7.64 -3.38 6.48
CA PHE A 43 -7.15 -2.01 6.54
C PHE A 43 -7.00 -1.62 8.00
N ASP A 44 -5.80 -1.84 8.54
CA ASP A 44 -5.47 -1.47 9.90
C ASP A 44 -4.69 -0.16 9.97
N MET A 45 -4.41 0.28 11.19
CA MET A 45 -3.67 1.52 11.45
C MET A 45 -2.28 1.53 10.80
N PHE A 46 -1.60 0.38 10.72
CA PHE A 46 -0.27 0.31 10.12
C PHE A 46 -0.32 0.50 8.60
N LEU A 47 -1.28 -0.16 7.94
CA LEU A 47 -1.48 -0.05 6.50
C LEU A 47 -1.95 1.35 6.09
N GLY A 48 -2.89 1.93 6.84
CA GLY A 48 -3.33 3.30 6.64
C GLY A 48 -2.21 4.31 6.83
N ASN A 49 -1.39 4.15 7.87
CA ASN A 49 -0.27 5.05 8.12
C ASN A 49 0.84 4.93 7.05
N ALA A 50 1.06 3.72 6.51
CA ALA A 50 2.00 3.51 5.40
C ALA A 50 1.50 4.14 4.09
N LEU A 51 0.21 4.01 3.78
CA LEU A 51 -0.39 4.68 2.62
C LEU A 51 -0.32 6.20 2.75
N MET A 52 -0.66 6.73 3.92
CA MET A 52 -0.58 8.16 4.18
C MET A 52 0.86 8.69 4.03
N ASP A 53 1.85 8.00 4.60
CA ASP A 53 3.27 8.36 4.43
C ASP A 53 3.71 8.32 2.96
N MET A 54 3.22 7.35 2.20
CA MET A 54 3.48 7.24 0.76
C MET A 54 2.90 8.44 -0.01
N TYR A 55 1.63 8.77 0.21
CA TYR A 55 0.97 9.90 -0.45
C TYR A 55 1.58 11.25 -0.05
N LEU A 56 1.95 11.42 1.22
CA LEU A 56 2.63 12.62 1.71
C LEU A 56 3.99 12.83 1.03
N LYS A 57 4.79 11.77 0.92
CA LYS A 57 6.11 11.83 0.24
C LYS A 57 6.01 12.02 -1.26
N CYS A 58 4.97 11.47 -1.89
CA CYS A 58 4.70 11.68 -3.30
C CYS A 58 4.06 13.05 -3.61
N GLY A 59 3.75 13.87 -2.59
CA GLY A 59 3.21 15.22 -2.76
C GLY A 59 1.69 15.30 -3.01
N GLU A 60 0.94 14.21 -2.82
CA GLU A 60 -0.51 14.12 -3.10
C GLU A 60 -1.29 13.63 -1.86
N PRO A 61 -1.39 14.43 -0.78
CA PRO A 61 -2.03 14.00 0.47
C PRO A 61 -3.55 13.81 0.35
N ASP A 62 -4.19 14.43 -0.64
CA ASP A 62 -5.65 14.47 -0.80
C ASP A 62 -6.26 13.08 -1.09
N VAL A 63 -5.49 12.22 -1.79
CA VAL A 63 -5.93 10.88 -2.21
C VAL A 63 -5.95 9.88 -1.04
N SER A 64 -5.35 10.21 0.12
CA SER A 64 -5.35 9.33 1.30
C SER A 64 -6.70 9.27 2.05
N LEU A 65 -7.64 10.15 1.73
CA LEU A 65 -8.91 10.33 2.46
C LEU A 65 -10.16 9.89 1.68
N SER A 66 -10.03 9.41 0.43
CA SER A 66 -11.13 8.85 -0.39
C SER A 66 -11.09 7.33 -0.41
#